data_AF-A0A2S5W661-F1
#
_entry.id   AF-A0A2S5W661-F1
#
_cell.length_a   1.000
_cell.length_b   1.000
_cell.length_c   1.000
_cell.angle_alpha   90.00
_cell.angle_beta   90.00
_cell.angle_gamma   90.00
#
_symmetry.space_group_name_H-M   'P 1'
#
loop_
_entity.id
_entity.type
_entity.pdbx_description
1 polymer ?
#
loop_
_entity_poly.entity_id
_entity_poly.type
_entity_poly.pdbx_seq_one_letter_code
_entity_poly.pdbx_strand_id
1 'polypeptide(L)'
;MAFHLRPRSFGRGAAALAAGALVVGLAGCQGASPAPTGIQSPTASATASSDPNAEWGGYGSRDEACAAVAGDVLTLALVPKNLALVDADGGVDDIDDTIREAAVAAPGAIAPNYLQLSALVEAYGRDLAAWSRAVDGESTGASGSATPAPTAGSTGPTGSTPGGTSTAASTPTPTPSAPERPEFADTRYNAQLDSIKTWLSDTCG
;
A
#
# COMPACT_ATOMS: atom_id res chain seq x y z
N MET A 1 -26.76 23.32 -24.52
CA MET A 1 -26.69 23.10 -23.06
C MET A 1 -25.34 23.62 -22.61
N ALA A 2 -25.32 24.80 -21.98
CA ALA A 2 -24.10 25.52 -21.64
C ALA A 2 -23.63 25.14 -20.24
N PHE A 3 -22.42 24.59 -20.12
CA PHE A 3 -21.75 24.36 -18.85
C PHE A 3 -21.14 25.67 -18.36
N HIS A 4 -21.67 26.21 -17.26
CA HIS A 4 -21.03 27.27 -16.50
C HIS A 4 -19.83 26.68 -15.73
N LEU A 5 -18.63 26.85 -16.29
CA LEU A 5 -17.38 26.74 -15.55
C LEU A 5 -17.30 27.87 -14.53
N ARG A 6 -17.26 27.56 -13.24
CA ARG A 6 -16.86 28.51 -12.19
C ARG A 6 -15.33 28.59 -12.16
N PRO A 7 -14.71 29.75 -12.41
CA PRO A 7 -13.31 29.96 -12.10
C PRO A 7 -13.14 30.16 -10.58
N ARG A 8 -12.36 29.30 -9.93
CA ARG A 8 -11.76 29.62 -8.62
C ARG A 8 -10.49 30.42 -8.89
N SER A 9 -10.51 31.71 -8.58
CA SER A 9 -9.33 32.59 -8.69
C SER A 9 -9.21 33.50 -7.46
N PHE A 10 -7.97 33.58 -6.96
CA PHE A 10 -7.38 34.52 -5.99
C PHE A 10 -7.75 34.37 -4.49
N GLY A 11 -6.79 34.41 -3.56
CA GLY A 11 -5.36 34.64 -3.73
C GLY A 11 -4.52 34.72 -2.46
N ARG A 12 -3.20 34.80 -2.70
CA ARG A 12 -2.13 35.50 -1.95
C ARG A 12 -2.13 35.44 -0.41
N GLY A 13 -1.16 34.68 0.09
CA GLY A 13 -0.50 34.92 1.37
C GLY A 13 0.94 34.42 1.32
N ALA A 14 1.87 35.28 0.92
CA ALA A 14 3.31 35.02 1.03
C ALA A 14 3.76 35.31 2.47
N ALA A 15 4.50 34.38 3.07
CA ALA A 15 5.40 34.66 4.17
C ALA A 15 6.59 33.69 4.11
N ALA A 16 7.71 34.20 3.58
CA ALA A 16 9.04 33.65 3.80
C ALA A 16 9.60 34.24 5.10
N LEU A 17 10.39 33.45 5.86
CA LEU A 17 11.53 33.78 6.74
C LEU A 17 11.80 32.51 7.59
N ALA A 18 12.86 31.72 7.37
CA ALA A 18 14.29 31.94 7.65
C ALA A 18 14.77 31.31 8.98
N ALA A 19 15.69 30.35 8.83
CA ALA A 19 16.92 30.09 9.62
C ALA A 19 16.90 29.60 11.09
N GLY A 20 17.74 28.57 11.33
CA GLY A 20 18.43 28.28 12.59
C GLY A 20 17.76 27.19 13.46
N ALA A 21 18.43 26.23 14.08
CA ALA A 21 19.85 25.95 14.24
C ALA A 21 20.07 24.46 14.53
N LEU A 22 21.19 23.95 14.04
CA LEU A 22 21.79 22.66 14.34
C LEU A 22 22.32 22.70 15.78
N VAL A 23 21.87 21.83 16.67
CA VAL A 23 22.54 21.58 17.95
C VAL A 23 22.87 20.10 18.07
N VAL A 24 24.12 19.81 17.73
CA VAL A 24 24.87 18.65 18.20
C VAL A 24 25.10 18.83 19.70
N GLY A 25 24.70 17.84 20.49
CA GLY A 25 25.01 17.76 21.92
C GLY A 25 25.40 16.34 22.30
N LEU A 26 26.69 16.04 22.23
CA LEU A 26 27.31 14.86 22.86
C LEU A 26 27.55 15.11 24.36
N ALA A 27 27.56 14.00 25.11
CA ALA A 27 28.19 13.76 26.40
C ALA A 27 27.38 14.04 27.68
N GLY A 28 27.15 12.96 28.44
CA GLY A 28 26.63 13.01 29.80
C GLY A 28 26.34 11.63 30.42
N CYS A 29 27.26 10.67 30.34
CA CYS A 29 27.21 9.48 31.21
C CYS A 29 27.65 9.87 32.63
N GLN A 30 26.76 9.75 33.63
CA GLN A 30 27.13 9.45 35.02
C GLN A 30 26.09 8.46 35.59
N GLY A 31 26.59 7.41 36.23
CA GLY A 31 25.83 6.22 36.63
C GLY A 31 25.35 6.17 38.09
N ALA A 32 24.79 4.98 38.41
CA ALA A 32 24.19 4.47 39.67
C ALA A 32 22.79 5.04 40.03
N SER A 33 21.74 4.27 40.37
CA SER A 33 21.58 2.90 40.88
C SER A 33 20.15 2.38 40.54
N PRO A 34 19.85 1.06 40.57
CA PRO A 34 18.54 0.51 40.24
C PRO A 34 17.65 0.35 41.49
N ALA A 35 16.39 0.78 41.42
CA ALA A 35 15.31 0.34 42.31
C ALA A 35 13.92 0.60 41.67
N PRO A 36 12.89 -0.20 42.00
CA PRO A 36 11.98 -0.76 40.99
C PRO A 36 10.53 -0.20 41.04
N THR A 37 9.78 -0.55 40.00
CA THR A 37 8.31 -0.60 39.94
C THR A 37 7.55 0.74 40.05
N GLY A 38 7.49 1.47 38.94
CA GLY A 38 6.50 2.54 38.74
C GLY A 38 5.79 2.31 37.41
N ILE A 39 4.50 1.99 37.48
CA ILE A 39 3.61 1.83 36.34
C ILE A 39 3.51 3.21 35.66
N GLN A 40 4.25 3.44 34.58
CA GLN A 40 4.05 4.63 33.77
C GLN A 40 2.85 4.40 32.85
N SER A 41 1.68 4.82 33.31
CA SER A 41 0.59 5.17 32.41
C SER A 41 1.12 6.19 31.40
N PRO A 42 1.00 5.97 30.09
CA PRO A 42 1.33 7.01 29.13
C PRO A 42 0.33 8.16 29.34
N THR A 43 0.74 9.19 30.09
CA THR A 43 0.09 10.49 30.02
C THR A 43 0.59 11.12 28.74
N ALA A 44 -0.07 10.78 27.64
CA ALA A 44 -0.06 11.63 26.47
C ALA A 44 -0.71 12.94 26.89
N SER A 45 0.11 13.97 27.14
CA SER A 45 -0.37 15.34 27.16
C SER A 45 -0.87 15.66 25.76
N ALA A 46 -2.15 15.37 25.50
CA ALA A 46 -2.86 15.92 24.38
C ALA A 46 -2.93 17.43 24.60
N THR A 47 -2.12 18.19 23.88
CA THR A 47 -2.32 19.61 23.73
C THR A 47 -3.69 19.76 23.08
N ALA A 48 -4.71 20.13 23.86
CA ALA A 48 -6.05 20.38 23.37
C ALA A 48 -5.98 21.56 22.40
N SER A 49 -5.95 21.29 21.10
CA SER A 49 -6.20 22.29 20.09
C SER A 49 -7.55 22.92 20.40
N SER A 50 -7.58 24.23 20.64
CA SER A 50 -8.79 24.99 20.95
C SER A 50 -9.68 25.22 19.71
N ASP A 51 -9.53 24.36 18.71
CA ASP A 51 -10.28 24.45 17.46
C ASP A 51 -11.66 23.84 17.72
N PRO A 52 -12.74 24.65 17.73
CA PRO A 52 -14.07 24.17 18.06
C PRO A 52 -14.60 23.12 17.08
N ASN A 53 -13.91 22.90 15.95
CA ASN A 53 -14.28 21.95 14.92
C ASN A 53 -13.27 20.81 14.74
N ALA A 54 -12.31 20.62 15.66
CA ALA A 54 -11.28 19.58 15.55
C ALA A 54 -11.88 18.17 15.36
N GLU A 55 -13.08 17.93 15.87
CA GLU A 55 -13.80 16.66 15.74
C GLU A 55 -14.28 16.36 14.31
N TRP A 56 -14.45 17.40 13.48
CA TRP A 56 -14.88 17.31 12.08
C TRP A 56 -13.70 17.26 11.10
N GLY A 57 -12.46 17.14 11.59
CA GLY A 57 -11.27 17.04 10.74
C GLY A 57 -10.99 18.35 10.00
N GLY A 58 -10.73 18.25 8.69
CA GLY A 58 -10.52 19.40 7.82
C GLY A 58 -11.81 20.14 7.45
N TYR A 59 -12.98 19.63 7.86
CA TYR A 59 -14.28 20.20 7.55
C TYR A 59 -14.68 21.24 8.62
N GLY A 60 -15.20 22.38 8.19
CA GLY A 60 -15.53 23.50 9.09
C GLY A 60 -16.80 23.29 9.91
N SER A 61 -17.56 22.24 9.62
CA SER A 61 -18.82 21.89 10.30
C SER A 61 -19.19 20.41 10.11
N ARG A 62 -20.13 19.94 10.95
CA ARG A 62 -20.74 18.60 10.85
C ARG A 62 -21.36 18.35 9.49
N ASP A 63 -22.17 19.28 8.98
CA ASP A 63 -22.89 19.09 7.72
C ASP A 63 -21.94 18.95 6.53
N GLU A 64 -20.86 19.74 6.51
CA GLU A 64 -19.80 19.61 5.49
C GLU A 64 -19.08 18.27 5.60
N ALA A 65 -18.72 17.83 6.82
CA ALA A 65 -18.08 16.54 7.04
C ALA A 65 -18.98 15.38 6.59
N CYS A 66 -20.25 15.38 7.01
CA CYS A 66 -21.22 14.36 6.67
C CYS A 66 -21.44 14.25 5.15
N ALA A 67 -21.57 15.38 4.46
CA ALA A 67 -21.74 15.41 3.00
C ALA A 67 -20.48 14.91 2.26
N ALA A 68 -19.29 15.32 2.71
CA ALA A 68 -18.04 14.89 2.11
C ALA A 68 -17.81 13.38 2.30
N VAL A 69 -17.92 12.88 3.53
CA VAL A 69 -17.74 11.45 3.85
C VAL A 69 -18.79 10.59 3.14
N ALA A 70 -20.02 11.07 2.94
CA ALA A 70 -21.02 10.36 2.14
C ALA A 70 -20.61 10.22 0.67
N GLY A 71 -20.03 11.28 0.09
CA GLY A 71 -19.46 11.25 -1.26
C GLY A 71 -18.27 10.29 -1.37
N ASP A 72 -17.40 10.27 -0.35
CA ASP A 72 -16.28 9.34 -0.28
C ASP A 72 -16.77 7.89 -0.23
N VAL A 73 -17.76 7.56 0.60
CA VAL A 73 -18.30 6.18 0.70
C VAL A 73 -18.78 5.67 -0.66
N LEU A 74 -19.44 6.52 -1.45
CA LEU A 74 -19.87 6.15 -2.81
C LEU A 74 -18.67 5.87 -3.72
N THR A 75 -17.63 6.71 -3.65
CA THR A 75 -16.41 6.56 -4.44
C THR A 75 -15.62 5.31 -4.02
N LEU A 76 -15.46 5.10 -2.72
CA LEU A 76 -14.79 3.95 -2.10
C LEU A 76 -15.52 2.64 -2.40
N ALA A 77 -16.85 2.64 -2.49
CA ALA A 77 -17.63 1.44 -2.83
C ALA A 77 -17.36 0.93 -4.26
N LEU A 78 -16.87 1.80 -5.15
CA LEU A 78 -16.55 1.45 -6.54
C LEU A 78 -15.12 0.93 -6.70
N VAL A 79 -14.23 1.19 -5.73
CA VAL A 79 -12.80 0.81 -5.79
C VAL A 79 -12.59 -0.66 -6.12
N PRO A 80 -13.24 -1.64 -5.46
CA PRO A 80 -12.93 -3.04 -5.75
C PRO A 80 -13.31 -3.46 -7.18
N LYS A 81 -14.38 -2.88 -7.73
CA LYS A 81 -14.78 -3.13 -9.11
C LYS A 81 -13.83 -2.48 -10.11
N ASN A 82 -13.35 -1.28 -9.81
CA ASN A 82 -12.35 -0.60 -10.65
C ASN A 82 -11.00 -1.33 -10.61
N LEU A 83 -10.56 -1.81 -9.44
CA LEU A 83 -9.32 -2.58 -9.29
C LEU A 83 -9.36 -3.92 -10.03
N ALA A 84 -10.51 -4.58 -10.07
CA ALA A 84 -10.68 -5.81 -10.83
C ALA A 84 -10.54 -5.60 -12.36
N LEU A 85 -10.77 -4.39 -12.84
CA LEU A 85 -10.71 -4.02 -14.26
C LEU A 85 -9.40 -3.34 -14.65
N VAL A 86 -8.59 -2.94 -13.66
CA VAL A 86 -7.38 -2.17 -13.88
C VAL A 86 -6.24 -3.05 -14.38
N ASP A 87 -5.44 -2.50 -15.29
CA ASP A 87 -4.21 -3.13 -15.78
C ASP A 87 -3.07 -2.94 -14.77
N ALA A 88 -2.04 -3.78 -14.86
CA ALA A 88 -0.91 -3.76 -13.91
C ALA A 88 -0.17 -2.41 -13.85
N ASP A 89 -0.22 -1.62 -14.92
CA ASP A 89 0.57 -0.40 -15.11
C ASP A 89 -0.17 0.92 -14.81
N GLY A 90 -1.44 0.90 -14.36
CA GLY A 90 -2.12 2.17 -14.07
C GLY A 90 -3.43 2.07 -13.30
N GLY A 91 -3.62 3.01 -12.37
CA GLY A 91 -4.87 3.28 -11.68
C GLY A 91 -4.94 2.88 -10.21
N VAL A 92 -4.05 1.98 -9.73
CA VAL A 92 -4.00 1.62 -8.31
C VAL A 92 -3.45 2.77 -7.45
N ASP A 93 -2.38 3.43 -7.91
CA ASP A 93 -1.76 4.55 -7.21
C ASP A 93 -2.69 5.77 -7.12
N ASP A 94 -3.43 6.08 -8.20
CA ASP A 94 -4.40 7.19 -8.22
C ASP A 94 -5.54 6.97 -7.21
N ILE A 95 -6.01 5.72 -7.08
CA ILE A 95 -7.01 5.35 -6.08
C ILE A 95 -6.43 5.52 -4.68
N ASP A 96 -5.22 5.01 -4.44
CA ASP A 96 -4.55 5.11 -3.14
C ASP A 96 -4.30 6.58 -2.72
N ASP A 97 -3.86 7.43 -3.64
CA ASP A 97 -3.68 8.86 -3.41
C ASP A 97 -5.00 9.56 -3.08
N THR A 98 -6.08 9.22 -3.79
CA THR A 98 -7.42 9.74 -3.50
C THR A 98 -7.88 9.36 -2.09
N ILE A 99 -7.65 8.10 -1.68
CA ILE A 99 -8.01 7.62 -0.34
C ILE A 99 -7.18 8.34 0.74
N ARG A 100 -5.88 8.53 0.50
CA ARG A 100 -4.99 9.24 1.44
C ARG A 100 -5.33 10.71 1.55
N GLU A 101 -5.67 11.38 0.45
CA GLU A 101 -6.14 12.77 0.47
C GLU A 101 -7.43 12.90 1.31
N ALA A 102 -8.39 11.99 1.11
CA ALA A 102 -9.60 11.94 1.92
C ALA A 102 -9.29 11.69 3.41
N ALA A 103 -8.31 10.83 3.72
CA ALA A 103 -7.89 10.54 5.09
C ALA A 103 -7.35 11.78 5.83
N VAL A 104 -6.71 12.72 5.13
CA VAL A 104 -6.16 13.95 5.72
C VAL A 104 -7.28 14.90 6.15
N ALA A 105 -8.36 14.99 5.38
CA ALA A 105 -9.51 15.83 5.69
C ALA A 105 -10.52 15.15 6.62
N ALA A 106 -10.50 13.81 6.70
CA ALA A 106 -11.46 13.04 7.45
C ALA A 106 -11.49 13.39 8.96
N PRO A 107 -12.68 13.33 9.59
CA PRO A 107 -12.81 13.35 11.04
C PRO A 107 -11.88 12.32 11.70
N GLY A 108 -11.24 12.71 12.81
CA GLY A 108 -10.24 11.86 13.49
C GLY A 108 -10.78 10.49 13.92
N ALA A 109 -12.08 10.38 14.16
CA ALA A 109 -12.76 9.12 14.47
C ALA A 109 -12.71 8.10 13.33
N ILE A 110 -12.71 8.55 12.06
CA ILE A 110 -12.75 7.67 10.89
C ILE A 110 -11.50 7.69 10.03
N ALA A 111 -10.62 8.69 10.17
CA ALA A 111 -9.35 8.78 9.46
C ALA A 111 -8.52 7.47 9.48
N PRO A 112 -8.43 6.71 10.59
CA PRO A 112 -7.74 5.43 10.60
C PRO A 112 -8.32 4.38 9.64
N ASN A 113 -9.62 4.41 9.37
CA ASN A 113 -10.26 3.48 8.43
C ASN A 113 -9.84 3.80 6.98
N TYR A 114 -9.77 5.08 6.62
CA TYR A 114 -9.22 5.49 5.31
C TYR A 114 -7.75 5.09 5.14
N LEU A 115 -6.95 5.21 6.20
CA LEU A 115 -5.55 4.75 6.19
C LEU A 115 -5.45 3.22 6.03
N GLN A 116 -6.39 2.46 6.59
CA GLN A 116 -6.44 1.01 6.37
C GLN A 116 -6.91 0.65 4.96
N LEU A 117 -7.86 1.42 4.38
CA LEU A 117 -8.30 1.24 2.99
C LEU A 117 -7.15 1.49 2.00
N SER A 118 -6.40 2.58 2.17
CA SER A 118 -5.21 2.89 1.35
C SER A 118 -4.15 1.79 1.46
N ALA A 119 -3.82 1.36 2.67
CA ALA A 119 -2.86 0.27 2.87
C ALA A 119 -3.25 -1.05 2.15
N LEU A 120 -4.55 -1.35 2.03
CA LEU A 120 -5.03 -2.51 1.27
C LEU A 120 -4.87 -2.32 -0.24
N VAL A 121 -5.16 -1.12 -0.76
CA VAL A 121 -4.99 -0.77 -2.18
C VAL A 121 -3.50 -0.79 -2.56
N GLU A 122 -2.64 -0.19 -1.74
CA GLU A 122 -1.19 -0.21 -1.93
C GLU A 122 -0.61 -1.63 -1.91
N ALA A 123 -1.07 -2.48 -0.98
CA ALA A 123 -0.68 -3.89 -0.93
C ALA A 123 -1.06 -4.62 -2.22
N TYR A 124 -2.28 -4.41 -2.70
CA TYR A 124 -2.73 -4.98 -3.97
C TYR A 124 -1.90 -4.49 -5.16
N GLY A 125 -1.58 -3.20 -5.22
CA GLY A 125 -0.73 -2.63 -6.28
C GLY A 125 0.66 -3.26 -6.32
N ARG A 126 1.27 -3.49 -5.15
CA ARG A 126 2.56 -4.18 -5.06
C ARG A 126 2.47 -5.63 -5.56
N ASP A 127 1.42 -6.35 -5.18
CA ASP A 127 1.21 -7.73 -5.62
C ASP A 127 0.95 -7.80 -7.13
N LEU A 128 0.16 -6.87 -7.67
CA LEU A 128 -0.15 -6.74 -9.10
C LEU A 128 1.11 -6.47 -9.93
N ALA A 129 1.95 -5.54 -9.47
CA ALA A 129 3.22 -5.22 -10.11
C ALA A 129 4.24 -6.37 -10.01
N ALA A 130 4.24 -7.14 -8.92
CA ALA A 130 5.06 -8.33 -8.80
C ALA A 130 4.60 -9.43 -9.79
N TRP A 131 3.29 -9.61 -9.91
CA TRP A 131 2.69 -10.55 -10.87
C TRP A 131 3.00 -10.18 -12.32
N SER A 132 2.82 -8.91 -12.73
CA SER A 132 3.13 -8.47 -14.11
C SER A 132 4.58 -8.76 -14.47
N ARG A 133 5.54 -8.41 -13.60
CA ARG A 133 6.96 -8.73 -13.83
C ARG A 133 7.23 -10.22 -13.99
N ALA A 134 6.49 -11.08 -13.28
CA ALA A 134 6.64 -12.53 -13.39
C ALA A 134 6.11 -13.04 -14.75
N VAL A 135 4.96 -12.53 -15.20
CA VAL A 135 4.39 -12.85 -16.53
C VAL A 135 5.29 -12.38 -17.68
N ASP A 136 5.83 -11.16 -17.57
CA ASP A 136 6.73 -10.60 -18.59
C ASP A 136 8.11 -11.31 -18.61
N GLY A 137 8.61 -11.68 -17.42
CA GLY A 137 9.86 -12.42 -17.26
C GLY A 137 9.81 -13.84 -17.83
N GLU A 138 8.68 -14.54 -17.67
CA GLU A 138 8.47 -15.88 -18.23
C GLU A 138 8.39 -15.85 -19.77
N SER A 139 7.78 -14.80 -20.32
CA SER A 139 7.76 -14.55 -21.77
C SER A 139 9.15 -14.33 -22.38
N THR A 140 10.10 -13.84 -21.57
CA THR A 140 11.50 -13.60 -21.99
C THR A 140 12.40 -14.83 -21.74
N GLY A 141 12.07 -15.65 -20.74
CA GLY A 141 12.86 -16.82 -20.30
C GLY A 141 12.71 -18.09 -21.15
N ALA A 142 11.69 -18.18 -22.02
CA ALA A 142 11.53 -19.31 -22.95
C ALA A 142 12.51 -19.27 -24.15
N SER A 143 13.29 -18.19 -24.31
CA SER A 143 14.31 -18.05 -25.35
C SER A 143 15.70 -17.93 -24.73
N GLY A 144 16.46 -19.03 -24.73
CA GLY A 144 17.91 -18.96 -24.56
C GLY A 144 18.49 -19.71 -23.38
N SER A 145 18.25 -21.03 -23.31
CA SER A 145 19.25 -21.93 -22.71
C SER A 145 20.05 -22.58 -23.83
N ALA A 146 20.82 -21.77 -24.55
CA ALA A 146 21.88 -22.27 -25.40
C ALA A 146 23.07 -22.59 -24.50
N THR A 147 23.09 -23.82 -23.96
CA THR A 147 24.27 -24.37 -23.28
C THR A 147 25.45 -24.35 -24.26
N PRO A 148 26.54 -23.60 -24.01
CA PRO A 148 27.74 -23.75 -24.80
C PRO A 148 28.34 -25.13 -24.53
N ALA A 149 28.40 -25.97 -25.56
CA ALA A 149 29.06 -27.26 -25.52
C ALA A 149 30.58 -27.04 -25.30
N PRO A 150 31.21 -27.65 -24.28
CA PRO A 150 32.67 -27.69 -24.22
C PRO A 150 33.19 -28.60 -25.34
N THR A 151 34.01 -28.04 -26.22
CA THR A 151 34.78 -28.77 -27.24
C THR A 151 35.90 -29.57 -26.57
N ALA A 152 36.09 -30.79 -27.07
CA ALA A 152 36.85 -31.89 -26.51
C ALA A 152 38.35 -31.64 -26.21
N GLY A 153 38.86 -32.38 -25.22
CA GLY A 153 40.26 -32.72 -25.04
C GLY A 153 40.40 -34.21 -24.74
N SER A 154 40.89 -34.96 -25.72
CA SER A 154 41.03 -36.43 -25.76
C SER A 154 42.40 -36.88 -25.22
N THR A 155 42.46 -37.96 -24.41
CA THR A 155 43.46 -39.05 -24.52
C THR A 155 43.25 -40.19 -23.49
N GLY A 156 43.00 -41.42 -23.97
CA GLY A 156 43.59 -42.67 -23.42
C GLY A 156 42.74 -43.60 -22.53
N PRO A 157 42.98 -44.94 -22.54
CA PRO A 157 41.90 -45.95 -22.60
C PRO A 157 41.89 -47.00 -21.46
N THR A 158 40.93 -47.95 -21.58
CA THR A 158 40.78 -49.28 -20.94
C THR A 158 39.85 -49.40 -19.73
N GLY A 159 38.88 -50.32 -19.84
CA GLY A 159 38.06 -50.78 -18.71
C GLY A 159 36.65 -51.20 -19.12
N SER A 160 36.49 -52.41 -19.66
CA SER A 160 35.21 -53.03 -20.00
C SER A 160 34.43 -53.44 -18.74
N THR A 161 33.17 -53.01 -18.62
CA THR A 161 32.13 -53.72 -17.83
C THR A 161 30.75 -53.52 -18.49
N PRO A 162 30.01 -54.59 -18.84
CA PRO A 162 28.63 -54.49 -19.29
C PRO A 162 27.67 -54.71 -18.10
N GLY A 163 26.58 -53.94 -18.04
CA GLY A 163 25.44 -54.25 -17.17
C GLY A 163 24.92 -53.05 -16.39
N GLY A 164 23.95 -52.35 -16.98
CA GLY A 164 23.24 -51.27 -16.32
C GLY A 164 22.21 -50.66 -17.25
N THR A 165 21.14 -51.40 -17.55
CA THR A 165 19.94 -50.83 -18.17
C THR A 165 19.25 -49.97 -17.11
N SER A 166 19.76 -48.77 -16.89
CA SER A 166 19.03 -47.73 -16.17
C SER A 166 17.94 -47.23 -17.10
N THR A 167 16.75 -47.82 -16.98
CA THR A 167 15.51 -47.19 -17.42
C THR A 167 15.37 -45.92 -16.59
N ALA A 168 15.90 -44.80 -17.10
CA ALA A 168 15.59 -43.48 -16.58
C ALA A 168 14.09 -43.30 -16.79
N ALA A 169 13.33 -43.44 -15.72
CA ALA A 169 11.95 -43.02 -15.68
C ALA A 169 11.94 -41.53 -16.03
N SER A 170 11.40 -41.17 -17.19
CA SER A 170 11.08 -39.79 -17.50
C SER A 170 10.04 -39.34 -16.49
N THR A 171 10.51 -38.76 -15.39
CA THR A 171 9.65 -37.96 -14.52
C THR A 171 9.07 -36.87 -15.41
N PRO A 172 7.73 -36.75 -15.56
CA PRO A 172 7.16 -35.63 -16.26
C PRO A 172 7.66 -34.37 -15.55
N THR A 173 8.44 -33.56 -16.26
CA THR A 173 8.81 -32.23 -15.78
C THR A 173 7.49 -31.49 -15.59
N PRO A 174 7.15 -31.00 -14.38
CA PRO A 174 5.98 -30.18 -14.22
C PRO A 174 6.14 -28.97 -15.13
N THR A 175 5.25 -28.82 -16.11
CA THR A 175 5.09 -27.55 -16.82
C THR A 175 4.88 -26.49 -15.74
N PRO A 176 5.71 -25.45 -15.66
CA PRO A 176 5.44 -24.36 -14.72
C PRO A 176 4.06 -23.80 -15.06
N SER A 177 3.13 -23.88 -14.10
CA SER A 177 1.86 -23.18 -14.20
C SER A 177 2.17 -21.69 -14.20
N ALA A 178 1.60 -20.96 -15.17
CA ALA A 178 1.74 -19.51 -15.22
C ALA A 178 1.33 -18.89 -13.87
N PRO A 179 2.01 -17.81 -13.42
CA PRO A 179 1.69 -17.16 -12.16
C PRO A 179 0.25 -16.64 -12.15
N GLU A 180 -0.51 -16.99 -11.11
CA GLU A 180 -1.89 -16.54 -10.92
C GLU A 180 -1.92 -15.05 -10.57
N ARG A 181 -2.89 -14.32 -11.14
CA ARG A 181 -3.10 -12.89 -10.83
C ARG A 181 -3.59 -12.76 -9.38
N PRO A 182 -3.05 -11.81 -8.59
CA PRO A 182 -3.53 -11.58 -7.24
C PRO A 182 -5.00 -11.12 -7.23
N GLU A 183 -5.74 -11.61 -6.24
CA GLU A 183 -7.11 -11.17 -5.96
C GLU A 183 -7.11 -10.02 -4.94
N PHE A 184 -8.05 -9.09 -5.12
CA PHE A 184 -8.21 -7.98 -4.18
C PHE A 184 -8.88 -8.45 -2.88
N ALA A 185 -8.48 -7.89 -1.74
CA ALA A 185 -8.98 -8.27 -0.43
C ALA A 185 -10.36 -7.65 -0.10
N ASP A 186 -11.38 -7.94 -0.93
CA ASP A 186 -12.73 -7.39 -0.86
C ASP A 186 -13.35 -7.42 0.55
N THR A 187 -13.22 -8.54 1.26
CA THR A 187 -13.81 -8.70 2.59
C THR A 187 -13.23 -7.72 3.61
N ARG A 188 -11.91 -7.53 3.60
CA ARG A 188 -11.24 -6.61 4.54
C ARG A 188 -11.53 -5.15 4.16
N TYR A 189 -11.55 -4.86 2.87
CA TYR A 189 -11.88 -3.54 2.35
C TYR A 189 -13.32 -3.14 2.75
N ASN A 190 -14.29 -4.01 2.53
CA ASN A 190 -15.69 -3.74 2.88
C ASN A 190 -15.90 -3.58 4.39
N ALA A 191 -15.17 -4.32 5.24
CA ALA A 191 -15.24 -4.14 6.69
C ALA A 191 -14.82 -2.74 7.15
N GLN A 192 -13.79 -2.16 6.53
CA GLN A 192 -13.37 -0.78 6.81
C GLN A 192 -14.39 0.23 6.27
N LEU A 193 -14.91 -0.01 5.07
CA LEU A 193 -15.94 0.84 4.48
C LEU A 193 -17.24 0.83 5.32
N ASP A 194 -17.62 -0.31 5.88
CA ASP A 194 -18.78 -0.42 6.77
C ASP A 194 -18.57 0.33 8.09
N SER A 195 -17.35 0.35 8.62
CA SER A 195 -17.02 1.17 9.80
C SER A 195 -17.24 2.68 9.54
N ILE A 196 -16.91 3.14 8.33
CA ILE A 196 -17.17 4.53 7.90
C ILE A 196 -18.69 4.77 7.75
N LYS A 197 -19.43 3.83 7.17
CA LYS A 197 -20.91 3.92 7.04
C LYS A 197 -21.61 3.95 8.39
N THR A 198 -21.15 3.16 9.36
CA THR A 198 -21.67 3.16 10.73
C THR A 198 -21.45 4.52 11.38
N TRP A 199 -20.23 5.06 11.31
CA TRP A 199 -19.97 6.41 11.80
C TRP A 199 -20.89 7.45 11.16
N LEU A 200 -21.11 7.36 9.85
CA LEU A 200 -21.98 8.29 9.13
C LEU A 200 -23.45 8.16 9.58
N SER A 201 -23.92 6.93 9.83
CA SER A 201 -25.27 6.69 10.33
C SER A 201 -25.46 7.19 11.75
N ASP A 202 -24.50 6.93 12.64
CA ASP A 202 -24.56 7.33 14.05
C ASP A 202 -24.35 8.85 14.24
N THR A 203 -23.54 9.46 13.38
CA THR A 203 -23.12 10.86 13.50
C THR A 203 -23.89 11.80 12.59
N CYS A 204 -24.54 11.34 11.52
CA CYS A 204 -25.22 12.20 10.55
C CYS A 204 -26.71 11.85 10.33
N GLY A 205 -27.17 10.74 10.93
CA GLY A 205 -28.57 10.29 10.90
C GLY A 205 -29.47 10.89 11.95
#